data_AF-A0AA42YHU5-F1
#
_entry.id   AF-A0AA42YHU5-F1
#
_cell.length_a   1.000
_cell.length_b   1.000
_cell.length_c   1.000
_cell.angle_alpha   90.00
_cell.angle_beta   90.00
_cell.angle_gamma   90.00
#
_symmetry.space_group_name_H-M   'P 1'
#
loop_
_entity.id
_entity.type
_entity.pdbx_description
1 polymer ?
#
loop_
_entity_poly.entity_id
_entity_poly.type
_entity_poly.pdbx_seq_one_letter_code
_entity_poly.pdbx_strand_id
1 'polypeptide(L)'
;MGSRRGRPGALVGLLALATALVPAPSAGPAVAAERAAAPPAGLAVPDLVRVGLATDLESLTLPCCGSDLRAQAGATQVALVEPFVVEPAARGGRGVYRLQVAALKDEAQARELAAQLASAHGEAVDVVFDAAIDLYRVRFGRYAERAAAEEASRRLAALGIRGAFAVTEPSAAVLEGLRVTQGADSWRVRGRWVALWSRSDAGVRLASGHYRGRILVYLNDRGSLNLINELPLEDYLRGVVPREMGPELYDDLDALKAQAVAARSYAVRNFGEFAAEGYDICATPRCQVYGGRGAEHSLSDRAVAETAGEILVYDGRPADALYSSTCGGHTEDVRVVFPLKDEPYLRAVPCFEAGLTELEGDLAAGAPFPDGLTRRLLPATAGGGAPALAERLRRLALDAGLVQPAGEPASLGRRDLTRYVASWLDLALEAELFVSDPDVSYALGRVPEGWSRQELHLAAYLARLGVLDGPLDEEPGAAEIERSLLALAMLLQVVTSVEGRFAAVADGVLTIRVGDELVRFEIPGRLATFRGRAGALRAAPLALVAGDRLELYSRAGALAAVVQVVGAEGAAFDRTSRFSSWRRFRSDRELGELVGATHPGFPFRELEVLERGR
;
A
#
# COMPACT_ATOMS: atom_id res chain seq x y z
N MET A 1 -38.50 -70.48 -1.61
CA MET A 1 -38.92 -69.54 -2.68
C MET A 1 -39.27 -68.21 -2.03
N GLY A 2 -38.74 -67.11 -2.56
CA GLY A 2 -39.12 -65.75 -2.14
C GLY A 2 -37.94 -64.88 -1.68
N SER A 3 -37.15 -64.37 -2.64
CA SER A 3 -36.13 -63.33 -2.40
C SER A 3 -36.79 -61.97 -2.24
N ARG A 4 -36.37 -61.17 -1.24
CA ARG A 4 -36.60 -59.72 -1.22
C ARG A 4 -35.26 -59.00 -1.36
N ARG A 5 -35.07 -58.35 -2.51
CA ARG A 5 -34.03 -57.34 -2.75
C ARG A 5 -34.45 -56.04 -2.08
N GLY A 6 -33.61 -55.51 -1.20
CA GLY A 6 -33.65 -54.11 -0.77
C GLY A 6 -32.51 -53.35 -1.45
N ARG A 7 -32.86 -52.30 -2.21
CA ARG A 7 -31.91 -51.32 -2.77
C ARG A 7 -31.39 -50.40 -1.66
N PRO A 8 -30.12 -49.98 -1.62
CA PRO A 8 -29.73 -48.74 -0.96
C PRO A 8 -29.94 -47.56 -1.92
N GLY A 9 -30.42 -46.45 -1.36
CA GLY A 9 -30.78 -45.22 -2.05
C GLY A 9 -29.59 -44.31 -2.32
N ALA A 10 -29.76 -43.52 -3.37
CA ALA A 10 -28.86 -42.48 -3.85
C ALA A 10 -28.64 -41.38 -2.80
N LEU A 11 -27.38 -41.00 -2.59
CA LEU A 11 -26.99 -39.77 -1.90
C LEU A 11 -26.97 -38.64 -2.93
N VAL A 12 -28.12 -38.00 -3.13
CA VAL A 12 -28.18 -36.65 -3.71
C VAL A 12 -28.36 -35.70 -2.52
N GLY A 13 -27.33 -34.93 -2.20
CA GLY A 13 -27.33 -33.97 -1.11
C GLY A 13 -26.55 -32.72 -1.51
N LEU A 14 -27.30 -31.64 -1.74
CA LEU A 14 -26.85 -30.28 -2.07
C LEU A 14 -25.63 -29.83 -1.25
N LEU A 15 -24.67 -29.17 -1.93
CA LEU A 15 -23.87 -28.11 -1.32
C LEU A 15 -24.84 -27.03 -0.77
N ALA A 16 -25.06 -27.06 0.54
CA ALA A 16 -25.57 -25.92 1.27
C ALA A 16 -24.43 -25.40 2.15
N LEU A 17 -23.93 -24.20 1.84
CA LEU A 17 -23.13 -23.43 2.80
C LEU A 17 -24.02 -23.19 4.03
N ALA A 18 -23.80 -23.97 5.08
CA ALA A 18 -24.31 -23.65 6.40
C ALA A 18 -23.39 -22.61 7.03
N THR A 19 -23.72 -21.33 6.86
CA THR A 19 -23.23 -20.25 7.73
C THR A 19 -23.77 -20.50 9.13
N ALA A 20 -22.98 -21.15 9.98
CA ALA A 20 -23.25 -21.19 11.40
C ALA A 20 -23.09 -19.77 11.95
N LEU A 21 -24.20 -19.14 12.37
CA LEU A 21 -24.16 -17.93 13.19
C LEU A 21 -23.46 -18.25 14.52
N VAL A 22 -22.20 -17.83 14.64
CA VAL A 22 -21.47 -17.80 15.91
C VAL A 22 -22.00 -16.60 16.71
N PRO A 23 -22.37 -16.76 18.00
CA PRO A 23 -22.82 -15.63 18.82
C PRO A 23 -21.67 -14.64 19.00
N ALA A 24 -21.98 -13.34 18.92
CA ALA A 24 -21.00 -12.27 19.06
C ALA A 24 -20.19 -12.43 20.35
N PRO A 25 -18.85 -12.58 20.28
CA PRO A 25 -18.02 -12.62 21.46
C PRO A 25 -17.92 -11.22 22.06
N SER A 26 -18.12 -11.15 23.38
CA SER A 26 -17.89 -9.96 24.19
C SER A 26 -16.46 -9.45 24.02
N ALA A 27 -16.30 -8.13 23.88
CA ALA A 27 -15.03 -7.44 23.75
C ALA A 27 -14.00 -7.94 24.77
N GLY A 28 -12.98 -8.67 24.28
CA GLY A 28 -11.77 -9.00 25.04
C GLY A 28 -10.93 -7.73 25.26
N PRO A 29 -10.05 -7.72 26.27
CA PRO A 29 -9.39 -6.51 26.73
C PRO A 29 -8.48 -5.98 25.63
N ALA A 30 -8.64 -4.69 25.31
CA ALA A 30 -7.69 -3.96 24.51
C ALA A 30 -6.29 -4.11 25.13
N VAL A 31 -5.30 -4.42 24.30
CA VAL A 31 -3.90 -4.16 24.65
C VAL A 31 -3.86 -2.71 25.13
N ALA A 32 -3.45 -2.51 26.38
CA ALA A 32 -3.41 -1.20 26.98
C ALA A 32 -2.39 -0.35 26.19
N ALA A 33 -2.88 0.35 25.16
CA ALA A 33 -2.31 1.61 24.77
C ALA A 33 -2.26 2.41 26.07
N GLU A 34 -1.05 2.63 26.56
CA GLU A 34 -0.79 3.58 27.63
C GLU A 34 -1.61 4.81 27.28
N ARG A 35 -2.65 5.11 28.09
CA ARG A 35 -3.63 6.15 27.77
C ARG A 35 -2.82 7.41 27.49
N ALA A 36 -2.76 7.79 26.21
CA ALA A 36 -2.20 9.07 25.81
C ALA A 36 -2.82 10.11 26.72
N ALA A 37 -1.97 10.91 27.38
CA ALA A 37 -2.41 11.98 28.24
C ALA A 37 -3.48 12.79 27.48
N ALA A 38 -4.56 13.16 28.17
CA ALA A 38 -5.61 13.98 27.59
C ALA A 38 -4.96 15.13 26.81
N PRO A 39 -5.39 15.40 25.57
CA PRO A 39 -4.78 16.44 24.76
C PRO A 39 -4.76 17.74 25.56
N PRO A 40 -3.64 18.48 25.57
CA PRO A 40 -3.59 19.72 26.30
C PRO A 40 -4.73 20.62 25.84
N ALA A 41 -5.45 21.19 26.80
CA ALA A 41 -6.51 22.14 26.53
C ALA A 41 -5.96 23.28 25.66
N GLY A 42 -6.47 23.42 24.43
CA GLY A 42 -6.13 24.52 23.52
C GLY A 42 -5.44 24.15 22.21
N LEU A 43 -5.30 22.87 21.84
CA LEU A 43 -4.87 22.52 20.48
C LEU A 43 -6.01 22.81 19.48
N ALA A 44 -5.88 23.89 18.71
CA ALA A 44 -6.83 24.22 17.66
C ALA A 44 -6.48 23.45 16.38
N VAL A 45 -7.27 22.43 16.06
CA VAL A 45 -7.24 21.78 14.74
C VAL A 45 -8.09 22.64 13.78
N PRO A 46 -7.57 23.00 12.60
CA PRO A 46 -8.32 23.82 11.65
C PRO A 46 -9.52 23.05 11.09
N ASP A 47 -10.70 23.67 11.11
CA ASP A 47 -11.91 23.09 10.51
C ASP A 47 -11.81 23.01 8.97
N LEU A 48 -11.09 23.96 8.35
CA LEU A 48 -10.87 24.04 6.91
C LEU A 48 -9.37 24.17 6.63
N VAL A 49 -8.93 23.49 5.57
CA VAL A 49 -7.58 23.58 5.03
C VAL A 49 -7.64 24.21 3.64
N ARG A 50 -6.72 25.12 3.36
CA ARG A 50 -6.49 25.69 2.02
C ARG A 50 -5.28 25.05 1.39
N VAL A 51 -5.51 24.28 0.33
CA VAL A 51 -4.46 23.60 -0.42
C VAL A 51 -4.08 24.42 -1.64
N GLY A 52 -2.83 24.84 -1.75
CA GLY A 52 -2.29 25.51 -2.94
C GLY A 52 -2.15 24.53 -4.09
N LEU A 53 -2.95 24.72 -5.15
CA LEU A 53 -2.95 23.88 -6.36
C LEU A 53 -2.02 24.43 -7.44
N ALA A 54 -1.96 25.76 -7.57
CA ALA A 54 -1.08 26.45 -8.52
C ALA A 54 -0.88 27.91 -8.09
N THR A 55 0.24 28.51 -8.47
CA THR A 55 0.65 29.86 -8.05
C THR A 55 1.13 30.70 -9.22
N ASP A 56 1.12 32.02 -9.05
CA ASP A 56 1.63 33.00 -10.03
C ASP A 56 0.98 32.93 -11.42
N LEU A 57 -0.32 32.63 -11.47
CA LEU A 57 -1.08 32.56 -12.71
C LEU A 57 -1.48 33.97 -13.19
N GLU A 58 -1.31 34.24 -14.50
CA GLU A 58 -1.74 35.50 -15.11
C GLU A 58 -3.27 35.57 -15.27
N SER A 59 -3.90 34.43 -15.53
CA SER A 59 -5.34 34.28 -15.66
C SER A 59 -5.78 32.86 -15.29
N LEU A 60 -7.05 32.69 -14.94
CA LEU A 60 -7.66 31.41 -14.64
C LEU A 60 -9.02 31.30 -15.32
N THR A 61 -9.20 30.26 -16.13
CA THR A 61 -10.51 29.90 -16.69
C THR A 61 -11.22 28.94 -15.75
N LEU A 62 -12.35 29.37 -15.23
CA LEU A 62 -13.20 28.58 -14.35
C LEU A 62 -14.43 28.05 -15.11
N PRO A 63 -14.85 26.81 -14.83
CA PRO A 63 -16.00 26.20 -15.49
C PRO A 63 -17.29 26.91 -15.11
N CYS A 64 -18.33 26.66 -15.90
CA CYS A 64 -19.69 27.10 -15.64
C CYS A 64 -20.70 25.97 -15.85
N CYS A 65 -21.96 26.32 -15.64
CA CYS A 65 -23.13 25.75 -16.32
C CYS A 65 -23.57 24.34 -15.91
N GLY A 66 -22.95 23.74 -14.89
CA GLY A 66 -23.71 22.83 -14.04
C GLY A 66 -24.80 23.64 -13.32
N SER A 67 -26.04 23.15 -13.29
CA SER A 67 -27.16 23.79 -12.55
C SER A 67 -26.87 24.05 -11.06
N ASP A 68 -25.78 23.45 -10.58
CA ASP A 68 -25.39 23.35 -9.20
C ASP A 68 -24.16 24.17 -8.80
N LEU A 69 -23.47 24.83 -9.73
CA LEU A 69 -22.33 25.67 -9.40
C LEU A 69 -22.77 27.05 -8.88
N ARG A 70 -22.00 27.59 -7.95
CA ARG A 70 -22.14 28.94 -7.39
C ARG A 70 -20.78 29.59 -7.33
N ALA A 71 -20.74 30.87 -7.70
CA ALA A 71 -19.54 31.67 -7.57
C ALA A 71 -19.83 32.96 -6.79
N GLN A 72 -18.84 33.40 -6.03
CA GLN A 72 -18.90 34.61 -5.23
C GLN A 72 -17.55 35.30 -5.27
N ALA A 73 -17.57 36.61 -5.44
CA ALA A 73 -16.38 37.43 -5.47
C ALA A 73 -16.55 38.55 -4.43
N GLY A 74 -15.76 38.49 -3.36
CA GLY A 74 -16.04 39.28 -2.14
C GLY A 74 -17.43 38.99 -1.57
N ALA A 75 -18.26 40.03 -1.43
CA ALA A 75 -19.66 39.89 -0.98
C ALA A 75 -20.67 39.71 -2.13
N THR A 76 -20.21 39.74 -3.38
CA THR A 76 -21.08 39.77 -4.57
C THR A 76 -21.19 38.38 -5.18
N GLN A 77 -22.41 37.92 -5.46
CA GLN A 77 -22.59 36.68 -6.24
C GLN A 77 -22.25 36.92 -7.71
N VAL A 78 -21.55 35.95 -8.30
CA VAL A 78 -21.22 35.93 -9.72
C VAL A 78 -22.21 35.02 -10.42
N ALA A 79 -23.00 35.58 -11.35
CA ALA A 79 -23.89 34.78 -12.20
C ALA A 79 -23.05 33.88 -13.12
N LEU A 80 -23.39 32.60 -13.19
CA LEU A 80 -22.68 31.62 -14.00
C LEU A 80 -23.52 31.26 -15.22
N VAL A 81 -23.34 31.98 -16.34
CA VAL A 81 -24.04 31.70 -17.61
C VAL A 81 -23.16 30.99 -18.65
N GLU A 82 -21.84 31.18 -18.59
CA GLU A 82 -20.83 30.51 -19.43
C GLU A 82 -19.47 30.46 -18.70
N PRO A 83 -18.44 29.71 -19.16
CA PRO A 83 -17.16 29.64 -18.47
C PRO A 83 -16.59 31.05 -18.34
N PHE A 84 -15.99 31.35 -17.19
CA PHE A 84 -15.55 32.71 -16.88
C PHE A 84 -14.07 32.74 -16.57
N VAL A 85 -13.42 33.79 -17.03
CA VAL A 85 -12.00 34.04 -16.83
C VAL A 85 -11.84 35.02 -15.68
N VAL A 86 -10.93 34.71 -14.77
CA VAL A 86 -10.52 35.60 -13.68
C VAL A 86 -9.11 36.10 -13.99
N GLU A 87 -8.92 37.40 -13.91
CA GLU A 87 -7.65 38.09 -14.14
C GLU A 87 -7.42 39.16 -13.05
N PRO A 88 -6.18 39.52 -12.74
CA PRO A 88 -5.90 40.69 -11.90
C PRO A 88 -6.48 41.98 -12.50
N ALA A 89 -7.29 42.72 -11.74
CA ALA A 89 -7.70 44.07 -12.12
C ALA A 89 -6.75 45.10 -11.51
N ALA A 90 -5.91 45.68 -12.36
CA ALA A 90 -4.97 46.73 -11.98
C ALA A 90 -5.29 48.02 -12.73
N ARG A 91 -5.14 49.17 -12.06
CA ARG A 91 -5.22 50.50 -12.70
C ARG A 91 -3.97 51.28 -12.41
N GLY A 92 -3.34 51.79 -13.47
CA GLY A 92 -2.18 52.66 -13.36
C GLY A 92 -1.00 51.95 -12.70
N GLY A 93 -0.14 51.39 -13.53
CA GLY A 93 1.09 50.74 -13.12
C GLY A 93 1.53 49.82 -14.24
N ARG A 94 2.63 50.17 -14.93
CA ARG A 94 3.32 49.18 -15.77
C ARG A 94 3.81 48.08 -14.81
N GLY A 95 3.59 46.81 -15.16
CA GLY A 95 4.19 45.69 -14.44
C GLY A 95 5.68 45.95 -14.22
N VAL A 96 6.21 45.55 -13.06
CA VAL A 96 7.64 45.61 -12.84
C VAL A 96 8.25 44.39 -13.49
N TYR A 97 9.30 44.61 -14.26
CA TYR A 97 10.13 43.52 -14.72
C TYR A 97 10.99 43.06 -13.54
N ARG A 98 11.04 41.74 -13.34
CA ARG A 98 11.95 41.09 -12.40
C ARG A 98 12.79 40.12 -13.18
N LEU A 99 13.97 39.77 -12.67
CA LEU A 99 14.76 38.69 -13.25
C LEU A 99 14.45 37.39 -12.52
N GLN A 100 14.01 36.37 -13.26
CA GLN A 100 14.08 35.01 -12.74
C GLN A 100 15.52 34.53 -12.87
N VAL A 101 16.21 34.40 -11.74
CA VAL A 101 17.63 34.02 -11.71
C VAL A 101 17.77 32.51 -11.61
N ALA A 102 16.97 31.88 -10.75
CA ALA A 102 16.99 30.44 -10.55
C ALA A 102 15.60 29.92 -10.17
N ALA A 103 15.39 28.63 -10.42
CA ALA A 103 14.35 27.83 -9.80
C ALA A 103 15.04 26.62 -9.17
N LEU A 104 15.10 26.59 -7.84
CA LEU A 104 15.87 25.61 -7.08
C LEU A 104 14.91 24.72 -6.30
N LYS A 105 15.30 23.45 -6.13
CA LYS A 105 14.52 22.51 -5.32
C LYS A 105 14.73 22.73 -3.82
N ASP A 106 15.94 23.13 -3.43
CA ASP A 106 16.32 23.34 -2.04
C ASP A 106 16.07 24.79 -1.59
N GLU A 107 15.37 24.96 -0.48
CA GLU A 107 15.04 26.28 0.07
C GLU A 107 16.26 27.02 0.55
N ALA A 108 17.17 26.33 1.24
CA ALA A 108 18.32 26.95 1.87
C ALA A 108 19.25 27.51 0.78
N GLN A 109 19.47 26.77 -0.29
CA GLN A 109 20.19 27.22 -1.48
C GLN A 109 19.47 28.39 -2.16
N ALA A 110 18.14 28.36 -2.25
CA ALA A 110 17.39 29.47 -2.84
C ALA A 110 17.52 30.74 -2.01
N ARG A 111 17.41 30.63 -0.68
CA ARG A 111 17.59 31.72 0.28
C ARG A 111 19.03 32.20 0.37
N GLU A 112 20.01 31.29 0.30
CA GLU A 112 21.42 31.63 0.27
C GLU A 112 21.77 32.37 -1.01
N LEU A 113 21.36 31.86 -2.17
CA LEU A 113 21.51 32.55 -3.45
C LEU A 113 20.84 33.92 -3.41
N ALA A 114 19.64 34.00 -2.82
CA ALA A 114 18.96 35.28 -2.66
C ALA A 114 19.72 36.25 -1.75
N ALA A 115 20.26 35.78 -0.63
CA ALA A 115 21.06 36.60 0.29
C ALA A 115 22.38 37.05 -0.35
N GLN A 116 23.06 36.16 -1.09
CA GLN A 116 24.28 36.48 -1.84
C GLN A 116 23.99 37.54 -2.90
N LEU A 117 22.92 37.38 -3.69
CA LEU A 117 22.50 38.34 -4.71
C LEU A 117 22.10 39.69 -4.08
N ALA A 118 21.35 39.67 -2.98
CA ALA A 118 20.94 40.89 -2.28
C ALA A 118 22.16 41.63 -1.71
N SER A 119 23.10 40.92 -1.09
CA SER A 119 24.32 41.52 -0.52
C SER A 119 25.28 42.03 -1.59
N ALA A 120 25.40 41.35 -2.73
CA ALA A 120 26.34 41.72 -3.79
C ALA A 120 25.84 42.90 -4.65
N HIS A 121 24.52 43.12 -4.70
CA HIS A 121 23.93 44.05 -5.66
C HIS A 121 23.02 45.12 -5.05
N GLY A 122 22.70 45.05 -3.76
CA GLY A 122 21.87 46.05 -3.07
C GLY A 122 20.42 46.11 -3.59
N GLU A 123 19.98 45.06 -4.28
CA GLU A 123 18.65 44.93 -4.90
C GLU A 123 17.79 43.95 -4.09
N ALA A 124 16.47 44.14 -4.13
CA ALA A 124 15.55 43.22 -3.47
C ALA A 124 15.55 41.85 -4.18
N VAL A 125 15.68 40.77 -3.41
CA VAL A 125 15.62 39.41 -3.91
C VAL A 125 14.59 38.62 -3.11
N ASP A 126 13.60 38.09 -3.80
CA ASP A 126 12.50 37.35 -3.20
C ASP A 126 12.63 35.86 -3.54
N VAL A 127 12.39 35.00 -2.55
CA VAL A 127 12.30 33.54 -2.72
C VAL A 127 10.85 33.14 -2.54
N VAL A 128 10.26 32.54 -3.58
CA VAL A 128 8.84 32.18 -3.61
C VAL A 128 8.69 30.72 -4.00
N PHE A 129 7.88 29.96 -3.28
CA PHE A 129 7.57 28.59 -3.67
C PHE A 129 6.47 28.53 -4.72
N ASP A 130 6.71 27.79 -5.79
CA ASP A 130 5.74 27.51 -6.84
C ASP A 130 5.18 26.10 -6.69
N ALA A 131 3.95 26.01 -6.19
CA ALA A 131 3.29 24.74 -5.92
C ALA A 131 2.94 23.94 -7.19
N ALA A 132 2.91 24.57 -8.38
CA ALA A 132 2.59 23.84 -9.60
C ALA A 132 3.78 23.02 -10.13
N ILE A 133 5.01 23.44 -9.82
CA ILE A 133 6.24 22.83 -10.34
C ILE A 133 7.20 22.34 -9.26
N ASP A 134 6.84 22.49 -7.98
CA ASP A 134 7.61 22.02 -6.82
C ASP A 134 9.02 22.64 -6.73
N LEU A 135 9.15 23.95 -6.97
CA LEU A 135 10.43 24.68 -6.96
C LEU A 135 10.32 26.04 -6.26
N TYR A 136 11.43 26.48 -5.67
CA TYR A 136 11.62 27.84 -5.17
C TYR A 136 12.18 28.74 -6.28
N ARG A 137 11.43 29.76 -6.68
CA ARG A 137 11.85 30.77 -7.64
C ARG A 137 12.59 31.89 -6.93
N VAL A 138 13.79 32.22 -7.41
CA VAL A 138 14.59 33.36 -6.95
C VAL A 138 14.38 34.53 -7.92
N ARG A 139 13.68 35.57 -7.44
CA ARG A 139 13.32 36.77 -8.20
C ARG A 139 14.25 37.90 -7.82
N PHE A 140 14.95 38.50 -8.78
CA PHE A 140 15.92 39.57 -8.53
C PHE A 140 15.47 40.92 -9.11
N GLY A 141 15.58 41.97 -8.29
CA GLY A 141 15.40 43.37 -8.67
C GLY A 141 13.98 43.74 -9.08
N ARG A 142 13.63 45.03 -9.05
CA ARG A 142 12.33 45.54 -9.52
C ARG A 142 12.56 46.66 -10.54
N TYR A 143 12.22 46.43 -11.81
CA TYR A 143 12.52 47.34 -12.92
C TYR A 143 11.25 47.88 -13.57
N ALA A 144 11.17 49.19 -13.82
CA ALA A 144 10.01 49.80 -14.49
C ALA A 144 9.95 49.50 -16.01
N GLU A 145 11.08 49.18 -16.62
CA GLU A 145 11.20 48.93 -18.06
C GLU A 145 11.96 47.62 -18.34
N ARG A 146 11.55 46.90 -19.39
CA ARG A 146 12.17 45.63 -19.78
C ARG A 146 13.65 45.78 -20.10
N ALA A 147 14.01 46.89 -20.76
CA ALA A 147 15.40 47.19 -21.12
C ALA A 147 16.30 47.29 -19.87
N ALA A 148 15.80 47.84 -18.76
CA ALA A 148 16.53 47.93 -17.50
C ALA A 148 16.72 46.55 -16.85
N ALA A 149 15.71 45.68 -16.91
CA ALA A 149 15.83 44.29 -16.47
C ALA A 149 16.83 43.51 -17.33
N GLU A 150 16.79 43.67 -18.65
CA GLU A 150 17.73 43.02 -19.57
C GLU A 150 19.17 43.53 -19.37
N GLU A 151 19.35 44.81 -19.03
CA GLU A 151 20.66 45.34 -18.64
C GLU A 151 21.14 44.72 -17.32
N ALA A 152 20.27 44.63 -16.31
CA ALA A 152 20.59 43.93 -15.07
C ALA A 152 20.94 42.45 -15.31
N SER A 153 20.25 41.77 -16.23
CA SER A 153 20.57 40.40 -16.63
C SER A 153 21.96 40.30 -17.28
N ARG A 154 22.32 41.25 -18.15
CA ARG A 154 23.69 41.33 -18.72
C ARG A 154 24.75 41.55 -17.63
N ARG A 155 24.47 42.37 -16.61
CA ARG A 155 25.38 42.57 -15.46
C ARG A 155 25.55 41.28 -14.65
N LEU A 156 24.46 40.56 -14.36
CA LEU A 156 24.50 39.26 -13.69
C LEU A 156 25.32 38.24 -14.52
N ALA A 157 25.13 38.21 -15.83
CA ALA A 157 25.86 37.31 -16.73
C ALA A 157 27.38 37.58 -16.76
N ALA A 158 27.79 38.86 -16.72
CA ALA A 158 29.20 39.25 -16.63
C ALA A 158 29.87 38.81 -15.32
N LEU A 159 29.07 38.56 -14.28
CA LEU A 159 29.50 38.09 -12.97
C LEU A 159 29.34 36.57 -12.79
N GLY A 160 29.05 35.85 -13.87
CA GLY A 160 28.96 34.39 -13.87
C GLY A 160 27.54 33.83 -13.72
N ILE A 161 26.53 34.66 -13.46
CA ILE A 161 25.14 34.25 -13.30
C ILE A 161 24.43 34.30 -14.66
N ARG A 162 24.56 33.22 -15.43
CA ARG A 162 24.01 33.09 -16.78
C ARG A 162 22.59 32.52 -16.74
N GLY A 163 21.75 32.93 -17.69
CA GLY A 163 20.39 32.38 -17.85
C GLY A 163 19.29 33.14 -17.11
N ALA A 164 19.60 34.26 -16.44
CA ALA A 164 18.57 35.12 -15.85
C ALA A 164 17.72 35.78 -16.95
N PHE A 165 16.41 35.59 -16.92
CA PHE A 165 15.49 36.15 -17.91
C PHE A 165 14.45 37.06 -17.25
N ALA A 166 14.05 38.10 -17.99
CA ALA A 166 13.03 39.03 -17.53
C ALA A 166 11.66 38.33 -17.51
N VAL A 167 11.01 38.40 -16.35
CA VAL A 167 9.59 38.11 -16.18
C VAL A 167 8.88 39.41 -15.86
N THR A 168 7.60 39.49 -16.22
CA THR A 168 6.76 40.61 -15.80
C THR A 168 6.05 40.18 -14.52
N GLU A 169 6.33 40.84 -13.42
CA GLU A 169 5.48 40.79 -12.24
C GLU A 169 4.57 42.02 -12.28
N PRO A 170 3.28 41.87 -11.99
CA PRO A 170 2.44 43.02 -11.74
C PRO A 170 3.09 43.90 -10.64
N SER A 171 3.31 45.17 -10.98
CA SER A 171 3.91 46.15 -10.07
C SER A 171 2.95 46.45 -8.92
N ALA A 172 3.38 47.33 -8.00
CA ALA A 172 2.52 48.14 -7.15
C ALA A 172 1.58 49.07 -7.95
N ALA A 173 0.97 48.56 -9.02
CA ALA A 173 -0.31 49.04 -9.47
C ALA A 173 -1.26 48.96 -8.28
N VAL A 174 -2.15 49.95 -8.16
CA VAL A 174 -3.24 49.83 -7.20
C VAL A 174 -4.06 48.64 -7.68
N LEU A 175 -3.94 47.51 -6.96
CA LEU A 175 -4.77 46.35 -7.18
C LEU A 175 -6.21 46.80 -6.89
N GLU A 176 -6.99 46.99 -7.95
CA GLU A 176 -8.39 47.40 -7.84
C GLU A 176 -9.31 46.19 -7.58
N GLY A 177 -8.72 44.99 -7.57
CA GLY A 177 -9.36 43.72 -7.28
C GLY A 177 -9.19 42.75 -8.44
N LEU A 178 -10.26 42.05 -8.80
CA LEU A 178 -10.26 41.02 -9.83
C LEU A 178 -11.14 41.45 -11.00
N ARG A 179 -10.71 41.16 -12.23
CA ARG A 179 -11.54 41.26 -13.43
C ARG A 179 -12.14 39.89 -13.68
N VAL A 180 -13.45 39.86 -13.85
CA VAL A 180 -14.19 38.67 -14.25
C VAL A 180 -14.77 38.92 -15.64
N THR A 181 -14.48 38.01 -16.55
CA THR A 181 -14.92 38.08 -17.94
C THR A 181 -15.71 36.81 -18.27
N GLN A 182 -16.91 36.96 -18.80
CA GLN A 182 -17.82 35.89 -19.15
C GLN A 182 -18.47 36.22 -20.51
N GLY A 183 -18.11 35.49 -21.55
CA GLY A 183 -18.49 35.82 -22.92
C GLY A 183 -18.00 37.21 -23.33
N ALA A 184 -18.95 38.08 -23.72
CA ALA A 184 -18.66 39.47 -24.08
C ALA A 184 -18.66 40.43 -22.86
N ASP A 185 -19.15 39.97 -21.70
CA ASP A 185 -19.28 40.79 -20.50
C ASP A 185 -17.99 40.76 -19.68
N SER A 186 -17.51 41.93 -19.25
CA SER A 186 -16.35 42.05 -18.36
C SER A 186 -16.61 43.10 -17.30
N TRP A 187 -16.46 42.71 -16.03
CA TRP A 187 -16.64 43.60 -14.89
C TRP A 187 -15.53 43.44 -13.86
N ARG A 188 -15.41 44.43 -12.98
CA ARG A 188 -14.44 44.42 -11.87
C ARG A 188 -15.14 44.05 -10.59
N VAL A 189 -14.49 43.20 -9.80
CA VAL A 189 -14.89 42.83 -8.45
C VAL A 189 -13.87 43.37 -7.47
N ARG A 190 -14.36 44.10 -6.45
CA ARG A 190 -13.53 44.53 -5.32
C ARG A 190 -13.20 43.33 -4.42
N GLY A 191 -11.96 43.29 -3.94
CA GLY A 191 -11.45 42.23 -3.06
C GLY A 191 -10.40 41.36 -3.75
N ARG A 192 -9.91 40.36 -3.01
CA ARG A 192 -8.80 39.50 -3.44
C ARG A 192 -9.21 38.08 -3.76
N TRP A 193 -10.49 37.76 -3.64
CA TRP A 193 -11.00 36.39 -3.69
C TRP A 193 -12.17 36.26 -4.65
N VAL A 194 -12.09 35.27 -5.54
CA VAL A 194 -13.23 34.67 -6.21
C VAL A 194 -13.31 33.23 -5.74
N ALA A 195 -14.49 32.81 -5.27
CA ALA A 195 -14.75 31.45 -4.84
C ALA A 195 -15.77 30.80 -5.77
N LEU A 196 -15.57 29.53 -6.09
CA LEU A 196 -16.45 28.68 -6.88
C LEU A 196 -16.71 27.39 -6.10
N TRP A 197 -17.96 26.97 -5.97
CA TRP A 197 -18.33 25.73 -5.30
C TRP A 197 -19.57 25.10 -5.92
N SER A 198 -19.78 23.82 -5.64
CA SER A 198 -21.00 23.08 -5.97
C SER A 198 -21.97 23.14 -4.78
N ARG A 199 -23.29 23.25 -5.00
CA ARG A 199 -24.27 23.19 -3.89
C ARG A 199 -24.51 21.76 -3.40
N SER A 200 -24.29 20.78 -4.26
CA SER A 200 -24.24 19.36 -3.91
C SER A 200 -22.79 18.91 -3.68
N ASP A 201 -22.67 17.67 -3.20
CA ASP A 201 -21.40 16.98 -3.04
C ASP A 201 -20.75 16.51 -4.37
N ALA A 202 -21.24 17.04 -5.52
CA ALA A 202 -20.64 16.78 -6.82
C ALA A 202 -19.25 17.41 -6.96
N GLY A 203 -18.89 18.45 -6.19
CA GLY A 203 -17.60 19.13 -6.28
C GLY A 203 -17.40 19.95 -7.56
N VAL A 204 -16.18 20.46 -7.77
CA VAL A 204 -15.82 21.33 -8.91
C VAL A 204 -14.79 20.64 -9.80
N ARG A 205 -15.09 20.55 -11.11
CA ARG A 205 -14.18 20.00 -12.13
C ARG A 205 -13.39 21.10 -12.81
N LEU A 206 -12.08 21.10 -12.64
CA LEU A 206 -11.13 21.99 -13.32
C LEU A 206 -10.31 21.18 -14.34
N ALA A 207 -9.52 21.86 -15.17
CA ALA A 207 -8.57 21.19 -16.05
C ALA A 207 -7.52 20.37 -15.26
N SER A 208 -7.18 20.80 -14.05
CA SER A 208 -6.20 20.15 -13.18
C SER A 208 -6.75 18.95 -12.39
N GLY A 209 -8.08 18.75 -12.34
CA GLY A 209 -8.67 17.68 -11.55
C GLY A 209 -10.11 17.94 -11.09
N HIS A 210 -10.57 17.13 -10.15
CA HIS A 210 -11.91 17.21 -9.57
C HIS A 210 -11.78 17.39 -8.05
N TYR A 211 -12.44 18.39 -7.48
CA TYR A 211 -12.19 18.85 -6.11
C TYR A 211 -13.47 18.98 -5.29
N ARG A 212 -13.39 18.68 -3.99
CA ARG A 212 -14.44 18.95 -3.00
C ARG A 212 -14.38 20.40 -2.51
N GLY A 213 -15.42 20.82 -1.79
CA GLY A 213 -15.44 22.12 -1.13
C GLY A 213 -15.43 23.29 -2.14
N ARG A 214 -14.61 24.29 -1.84
CA ARG A 214 -14.52 25.55 -2.57
C ARG A 214 -13.20 25.62 -3.34
N ILE A 215 -13.28 26.03 -4.59
CA ILE A 215 -12.14 26.51 -5.36
C ILE A 215 -12.04 28.00 -5.15
N LEU A 216 -10.91 28.46 -4.64
CA LEU A 216 -10.61 29.86 -4.43
C LEU A 216 -9.56 30.31 -5.44
N VAL A 217 -9.79 31.46 -6.02
CA VAL A 217 -8.82 32.23 -6.80
C VAL A 217 -8.42 33.42 -5.97
N TYR A 218 -7.15 33.46 -5.56
CA TYR A 218 -6.59 34.50 -4.72
C TYR A 218 -5.68 35.42 -5.53
N LEU A 219 -5.92 36.73 -5.45
CA LEU A 219 -5.00 37.75 -5.95
C LEU A 219 -3.91 37.99 -4.91
N ASN A 220 -2.68 37.53 -5.16
CA ASN A 220 -1.55 37.70 -4.23
C ASN A 220 -0.93 39.11 -4.30
N ASP A 221 0.02 39.42 -3.41
CA ASP A 221 0.62 40.76 -3.30
C ASP A 221 1.50 41.15 -4.48
N ARG A 222 1.89 40.16 -5.29
CA ARG A 222 2.59 40.35 -6.56
C ARG A 222 1.62 40.63 -7.71
N GLY A 223 0.31 40.66 -7.44
CA GLY A 223 -0.73 40.90 -8.41
C GLY A 223 -0.96 39.76 -9.40
N SER A 224 -0.45 38.55 -9.11
CA SER A 224 -0.77 37.32 -9.83
C SER A 224 -1.82 36.50 -9.06
N LEU A 225 -2.32 35.43 -9.69
CA LEU A 225 -3.38 34.59 -9.13
C LEU A 225 -2.83 33.28 -8.58
N ASN A 226 -3.29 32.89 -7.39
CA ASN A 226 -3.09 31.55 -6.84
C ASN A 226 -4.42 30.77 -6.89
N LEU A 227 -4.36 29.52 -7.36
CA LEU A 227 -5.49 28.58 -7.36
C LEU A 227 -5.40 27.72 -6.11
N ILE A 228 -6.47 27.72 -5.32
CA ILE A 228 -6.50 27.13 -3.98
C ILE A 228 -7.76 26.26 -3.84
N ASN A 229 -7.66 25.13 -3.17
CA ASN A 229 -8.81 24.33 -2.75
C ASN A 229 -9.03 24.47 -1.24
N GLU A 230 -10.16 25.03 -0.83
CA GLU A 230 -10.58 25.14 0.57
C GLU A 230 -11.65 24.08 0.89
N LEU A 231 -11.36 23.20 1.84
CA LEU A 231 -12.22 22.07 2.20
C LEU A 231 -11.98 21.61 3.65
N PRO A 232 -12.91 20.84 4.25
CA PRO A 232 -12.68 20.22 5.56
C PRO A 232 -11.42 19.35 5.58
N LEU A 233 -10.70 19.33 6.70
CA LEU A 233 -9.47 18.56 6.85
C LEU A 233 -9.67 17.06 6.51
N GLU A 234 -10.78 16.47 6.92
CA GLU A 234 -11.08 15.07 6.61
C GLU A 234 -11.30 14.83 5.10
N ASP A 235 -11.95 15.75 4.39
CA ASP A 235 -12.10 15.67 2.93
C ASP A 235 -10.78 15.89 2.18
N TYR A 236 -9.87 16.69 2.75
CA TYR A 236 -8.50 16.81 2.24
C TYR A 236 -7.76 15.47 2.31
N LEU A 237 -7.84 14.77 3.44
CA LEU A 237 -7.16 13.49 3.65
C LEU A 237 -7.64 12.39 2.69
N ARG A 238 -8.91 12.41 2.28
CA ARG A 238 -9.43 11.50 1.26
C ARG A 238 -8.75 11.66 -0.11
N GLY A 239 -8.21 12.83 -0.40
CA GLY A 239 -7.38 13.08 -1.58
C GLY A 239 -5.88 12.87 -1.38
N VAL A 240 -5.40 12.79 -0.13
CA VAL A 240 -3.99 12.60 0.23
C VAL A 240 -3.64 11.13 0.45
N VAL A 241 -4.35 10.46 1.35
CA VAL A 241 -4.04 9.08 1.76
C VAL A 241 -3.91 8.13 0.57
N PRO A 242 -4.84 8.08 -0.41
CA PRO A 242 -4.69 7.19 -1.56
C PRO A 242 -3.58 7.58 -2.54
N ARG A 243 -3.07 8.81 -2.47
CA ARG A 243 -1.92 9.27 -3.28
C ARG A 243 -0.58 8.97 -2.62
N GLU A 244 -0.54 8.97 -1.30
CA GLU A 244 0.67 8.66 -0.52
C GLU A 244 0.82 7.16 -0.29
N MET A 245 -0.29 6.46 -0.03
CA MET A 245 -0.32 5.01 0.09
C MET A 245 -1.49 4.44 -0.71
N GLY A 246 -1.18 4.01 -1.94
CA GLY A 246 -2.16 3.54 -2.92
C GLY A 246 -2.88 2.27 -2.44
N PRO A 247 -4.19 2.33 -2.13
CA PRO A 247 -4.94 1.22 -1.51
C PRO A 247 -5.16 0.02 -2.44
N GLU A 248 -4.96 0.18 -3.75
CA GLU A 248 -4.97 -0.94 -4.71
C GLU A 248 -3.75 -1.87 -4.55
N LEU A 249 -2.61 -1.30 -4.15
CA LEU A 249 -1.36 -2.04 -3.95
C LEU A 249 -1.13 -2.36 -2.45
N TYR A 250 -1.52 -1.43 -1.58
CA TYR A 250 -1.37 -1.51 -0.12
C TYR A 250 -2.75 -1.48 0.53
N ASP A 251 -3.45 -2.61 0.45
CA ASP A 251 -4.84 -2.81 0.88
C ASP A 251 -4.99 -3.09 2.39
N ASP A 252 -3.96 -2.81 3.20
CA ASP A 252 -4.01 -3.00 4.64
C ASP A 252 -4.67 -1.79 5.32
N LEU A 253 -5.84 -2.01 5.93
CA LEU A 253 -6.62 -0.95 6.56
C LEU A 253 -5.86 -0.28 7.72
N ASP A 254 -5.13 -1.04 8.54
CA ASP A 254 -4.44 -0.47 9.70
C ASP A 254 -3.23 0.36 9.26
N ALA A 255 -2.55 -0.04 8.19
CA ALA A 255 -1.55 0.81 7.56
C ALA A 255 -2.18 2.11 7.00
N LEU A 256 -3.36 2.02 6.36
CA LEU A 256 -4.07 3.20 5.83
C LEU A 256 -4.53 4.14 6.95
N LYS A 257 -4.91 3.60 8.10
CA LYS A 257 -5.22 4.38 9.31
C LYS A 257 -3.99 5.10 9.83
N ALA A 258 -2.85 4.41 9.93
CA ALA A 258 -1.58 5.02 10.33
C ALA A 258 -1.19 6.16 9.37
N GLN A 259 -1.32 5.95 8.04
CA GLN A 259 -1.09 6.98 7.04
C GLN A 259 -2.06 8.16 7.18
N ALA A 260 -3.34 7.92 7.47
CA ALA A 260 -4.33 8.98 7.69
C ALA A 260 -3.98 9.84 8.91
N VAL A 261 -3.61 9.22 10.03
CA VAL A 261 -3.18 9.92 11.25
C VAL A 261 -1.89 10.70 11.01
N ALA A 262 -0.89 10.11 10.36
CA ALA A 262 0.36 10.78 10.01
C ALA A 262 0.08 12.00 9.11
N ALA A 263 -0.72 11.82 8.05
CA ALA A 263 -1.05 12.90 7.14
C ALA A 263 -1.84 14.03 7.80
N ARG A 264 -2.80 13.71 8.67
CA ARG A 264 -3.55 14.70 9.46
C ARG A 264 -2.61 15.49 10.36
N SER A 265 -1.72 14.79 11.06
CA SER A 265 -0.75 15.40 11.98
C SER A 265 0.18 16.36 11.25
N TYR A 266 0.67 15.96 10.07
CA TYR A 266 1.51 16.79 9.21
C TYR A 266 0.77 18.05 8.76
N ALA A 267 -0.48 17.92 8.30
CA ALA A 267 -1.29 19.05 7.86
C ALA A 267 -1.58 20.04 9.00
N VAL A 268 -1.85 19.53 10.21
CA VAL A 268 -2.08 20.37 11.40
C VAL A 268 -0.77 21.05 11.85
N ARG A 269 0.36 20.33 11.86
CA ARG A 269 1.67 20.88 12.26
C ARG A 269 2.14 22.00 11.34
N ASN A 270 1.92 21.87 10.03
CA ASN A 270 2.39 22.81 9.01
C ASN A 270 1.28 23.77 8.55
N PHE A 271 0.17 23.86 9.29
CA PHE A 271 -0.94 24.73 8.93
C PHE A 271 -0.51 26.21 8.85
N GLY A 272 -0.79 26.85 7.72
CA GLY A 272 -0.45 28.26 7.50
C GLY A 272 1.00 28.49 7.06
N GLU A 273 1.77 27.46 6.70
CA GLU A 273 3.14 27.59 6.17
C GLU A 273 3.21 28.59 5.01
N PHE A 274 2.16 28.64 4.18
CA PHE A 274 2.06 29.50 3.00
C PHE A 274 1.04 30.63 3.14
N ALA A 275 0.75 31.09 4.37
CA ALA A 275 -0.31 32.07 4.62
C ALA A 275 -0.16 33.38 3.79
N ALA A 276 1.07 33.79 3.50
CA ALA A 276 1.36 34.94 2.63
C ALA A 276 0.86 34.75 1.19
N GLU A 277 0.76 33.50 0.73
CA GLU A 277 0.25 33.09 -0.57
C GLU A 277 -1.25 32.77 -0.56
N GLY A 278 -1.92 32.93 0.58
CA GLY A 278 -3.35 32.70 0.75
C GLY A 278 -3.76 31.25 1.03
N TYR A 279 -2.81 30.32 1.14
CA TYR A 279 -3.09 28.90 1.43
C TYR A 279 -2.27 28.39 2.61
N ASP A 280 -2.61 27.20 3.10
CA ASP A 280 -2.02 26.64 4.32
C ASP A 280 -0.97 25.57 4.00
N ILE A 281 -1.23 24.73 2.99
CA ILE A 281 -0.39 23.59 2.59
C ILE A 281 -0.37 23.43 1.07
N CYS A 282 0.69 22.85 0.51
CA CYS A 282 0.81 22.60 -0.94
C CYS A 282 0.33 21.21 -1.37
N ALA A 283 0.02 21.03 -2.65
CA ALA A 283 -0.47 19.76 -3.21
C ALA A 283 0.63 18.80 -3.74
N THR A 284 1.91 19.10 -3.52
CA THR A 284 3.07 18.38 -4.07
C THR A 284 3.77 17.52 -3.02
N PRO A 285 4.68 16.59 -3.41
CA PRO A 285 5.46 15.80 -2.47
C PRO A 285 6.32 16.61 -1.48
N ARG A 286 6.55 17.91 -1.72
CA ARG A 286 7.17 18.78 -0.71
C ARG A 286 6.33 18.85 0.56
N CYS A 287 5.01 18.93 0.40
CA CYS A 287 4.08 18.86 1.51
C CYS A 287 3.52 17.43 1.56
N GLN A 288 2.43 17.21 0.85
CA GLN A 288 1.80 15.91 0.66
C GLN A 288 1.14 15.89 -0.72
N VAL A 289 1.16 14.75 -1.39
CA VAL A 289 0.54 14.60 -2.70
C VAL A 289 -0.97 14.65 -2.56
N TYR A 290 -1.61 15.68 -3.11
CA TYR A 290 -3.05 15.86 -3.03
C TYR A 290 -3.71 15.68 -4.40
N GLY A 291 -4.55 14.64 -4.53
CA GLY A 291 -5.20 14.28 -5.78
C GLY A 291 -6.64 14.78 -5.96
N GLY A 292 -7.18 15.51 -4.98
CA GLY A 292 -8.59 15.92 -4.98
C GLY A 292 -9.56 14.73 -4.89
N ARG A 293 -10.82 15.00 -5.23
CA ARG A 293 -11.92 14.01 -5.25
C ARG A 293 -11.67 12.86 -6.22
N GLY A 294 -10.93 13.12 -7.30
CA GLY A 294 -10.61 12.09 -8.29
C GLY A 294 -9.66 11.00 -7.80
N ALA A 295 -9.06 11.17 -6.62
CA ALA A 295 -8.17 10.17 -6.01
C ALA A 295 -8.85 9.34 -4.91
N GLU A 296 -10.07 9.67 -4.52
CA GLU A 296 -10.78 9.01 -3.41
C GLU A 296 -10.95 7.52 -3.66
N HIS A 297 -10.81 6.74 -2.60
CA HIS A 297 -10.95 5.30 -2.64
C HIS A 297 -11.64 4.82 -1.36
N SER A 298 -12.60 3.90 -1.49
CA SER A 298 -13.46 3.48 -0.37
C SER A 298 -12.69 2.96 0.84
N LEU A 299 -11.60 2.22 0.61
CA LEU A 299 -10.75 1.68 1.68
C LEU A 299 -10.01 2.77 2.46
N SER A 300 -9.39 3.73 1.76
CA SER A 300 -8.71 4.86 2.42
C SER A 300 -9.71 5.84 3.04
N ASP A 301 -10.89 6.02 2.44
CA ASP A 301 -11.97 6.84 3.00
C ASP A 301 -12.45 6.27 4.34
N ARG A 302 -12.58 4.93 4.42
CA ARG A 302 -12.87 4.23 5.68
C ARG A 302 -11.76 4.46 6.72
N ALA A 303 -10.50 4.36 6.33
CA ALA A 303 -9.37 4.62 7.22
C ALA A 303 -9.36 6.05 7.78
N VAL A 304 -9.63 7.04 6.92
CA VAL A 304 -9.78 8.45 7.32
C VAL A 304 -10.93 8.61 8.29
N ALA A 305 -12.10 8.04 8.00
CA ALA A 305 -13.29 8.14 8.85
C ALA A 305 -13.11 7.45 10.22
N GLU A 306 -12.48 6.27 10.27
CA GLU A 306 -12.25 5.53 11.52
C GLU A 306 -11.17 6.18 12.40
N THR A 307 -10.37 7.11 11.87
CA THR A 307 -9.34 7.87 12.60
C THR A 307 -9.63 9.37 12.64
N ALA A 308 -10.88 9.78 12.42
CA ALA A 308 -11.26 11.18 12.33
C ALA A 308 -10.88 11.95 13.61
N GLY A 309 -10.16 13.06 13.44
CA GLY A 309 -9.66 13.88 14.55
C GLY A 309 -8.46 13.31 15.32
N GLU A 310 -7.96 12.11 14.99
CA GLU A 310 -6.76 11.56 15.61
C GLU A 310 -5.49 12.16 15.00
N ILE A 311 -4.63 12.69 15.86
CA ILE A 311 -3.32 13.25 15.51
C ILE A 311 -2.24 12.77 16.48
N LEU A 312 -1.00 12.75 16.01
CA LEU A 312 0.19 12.51 16.80
C LEU A 312 0.58 13.80 17.52
N VAL A 313 0.84 13.70 18.82
CA VAL A 313 1.30 14.81 19.65
C VAL A 313 2.56 14.42 20.40
N TYR A 314 3.49 15.36 20.51
CA TYR A 314 4.70 15.25 21.33
C TYR A 314 4.88 16.54 22.12
N ASP A 315 5.13 16.44 23.42
CA ASP A 315 5.21 17.58 24.35
C ASP A 315 4.05 18.58 24.20
N GLY A 316 2.85 18.04 23.98
CA GLY A 316 1.62 18.81 23.88
C GLY A 316 1.47 19.64 22.60
N ARG A 317 2.27 19.36 21.57
CA ARG A 317 2.17 19.99 20.24
C ARG A 317 1.98 18.92 19.17
N PRO A 318 1.33 19.22 18.02
CA PRO A 318 1.31 18.31 16.89
C PRO A 318 2.73 17.87 16.52
N ALA A 319 2.93 16.57 16.34
CA ALA A 319 4.19 16.02 15.90
C ALA A 319 4.41 16.30 14.41
N ASP A 320 5.67 16.50 14.02
CA ASP A 320 6.11 16.53 12.63
C ASP A 320 6.13 15.10 12.07
N ALA A 321 4.99 14.66 11.55
CA ALA A 321 4.75 13.29 11.13
C ALA A 321 5.30 13.01 9.72
N LEU A 322 6.63 13.02 9.59
CA LEU A 322 7.31 12.67 8.35
C LEU A 322 7.15 11.17 8.04
N TYR A 323 6.91 10.85 6.78
CA TYR A 323 6.81 9.48 6.26
C TYR A 323 7.58 9.33 4.94
N SER A 324 7.92 8.10 4.58
CA SER A 324 8.61 7.74 3.34
C SER A 324 8.07 6.41 2.82
N SER A 325 8.23 6.12 1.52
CA SER A 325 7.67 4.90 0.91
C SER A 325 8.27 3.62 1.49
N THR A 326 9.60 3.57 1.59
CA THR A 326 10.35 2.38 2.04
C THR A 326 11.59 2.85 2.78
N CYS A 327 11.80 2.35 4.01
CA CYS A 327 12.95 2.77 4.81
C CYS A 327 14.25 2.02 4.48
N GLY A 328 14.21 0.91 3.73
CA GLY A 328 15.41 0.12 3.45
C GLY A 328 15.91 -0.68 4.67
N GLY A 329 15.00 -1.06 5.58
CA GLY A 329 15.30 -1.87 6.77
C GLY A 329 15.52 -1.07 8.05
N HIS A 330 15.81 0.23 7.95
CA HIS A 330 15.95 1.12 9.10
C HIS A 330 15.50 2.54 8.73
N THR A 331 14.77 3.22 9.60
CA THR A 331 14.49 4.65 9.41
C THR A 331 15.73 5.49 9.74
N GLU A 332 15.72 6.76 9.34
CA GLU A 332 16.86 7.68 9.51
C GLU A 332 16.59 8.68 10.65
N ASP A 333 17.63 9.13 11.36
CA ASP A 333 17.49 10.23 12.32
C ASP A 333 17.24 11.54 11.55
N VAL A 334 16.26 12.34 11.98
CA VAL A 334 15.83 13.54 11.25
C VAL A 334 16.97 14.52 11.00
N ARG A 335 17.99 14.59 11.86
CA ARG A 335 19.13 15.51 11.72
C ARG A 335 20.05 15.14 10.56
N VAL A 336 20.05 13.87 10.14
CA VAL A 336 20.84 13.41 8.99
C VAL A 336 20.21 13.91 7.69
N VAL A 337 18.88 13.90 7.61
CA VAL A 337 18.14 14.34 6.41
C VAL A 337 17.89 15.84 6.42
N PHE A 338 17.52 16.39 7.57
CA PHE A 338 17.18 17.80 7.80
C PHE A 338 18.00 18.33 8.99
N PRO A 339 19.24 18.80 8.77
CA PRO A 339 20.15 19.21 9.86
C PRO A 339 19.64 20.31 10.79
N LEU A 340 18.61 21.05 10.37
CA LEU A 340 17.97 22.11 11.17
C LEU A 340 16.80 21.61 12.03
N LYS A 341 16.37 20.35 11.88
CA LYS A 341 15.32 19.74 12.71
C LYS A 341 15.95 18.96 13.86
N ASP A 342 15.37 19.05 15.05
CA ASP A 342 15.80 18.29 16.24
C ASP A 342 14.58 17.78 17.01
N GLU A 343 13.77 16.95 16.33
CA GLU A 343 12.55 16.39 16.89
C GLU A 343 12.87 15.07 17.62
N PRO A 344 12.67 14.96 18.95
CA PRO A 344 13.15 13.80 19.73
C PRO A 344 12.51 12.45 19.36
N TYR A 345 11.34 12.48 18.72
CA TYR A 345 10.59 11.30 18.27
C TYR A 345 10.95 10.85 16.86
N LEU A 346 11.70 11.65 16.08
CA LEU A 346 12.18 11.28 14.75
C LEU A 346 13.61 10.72 14.83
N ARG A 347 13.73 9.55 15.47
CA ARG A 347 14.97 8.79 15.61
C ARG A 347 15.01 7.63 14.62
N ALA A 348 16.23 7.22 14.28
CA ALA A 348 16.46 6.01 13.54
C ALA A 348 15.99 4.79 14.37
N VAL A 349 15.11 3.96 13.78
CA VAL A 349 14.65 2.67 14.33
C VAL A 349 14.59 1.59 13.24
N PRO A 350 14.83 0.30 13.57
CA PRO A 350 14.64 -0.81 12.63
C PRO A 350 13.18 -0.88 12.17
N CYS A 351 12.91 -1.02 10.86
CA CYS A 351 11.51 -1.11 10.38
C CYS A 351 11.03 -2.54 10.17
N PHE A 352 11.96 -3.49 9.96
CA PHE A 352 11.61 -4.89 9.70
C PHE A 352 11.64 -5.72 10.97
N GLU A 353 12.61 -5.47 11.84
CA GLU A 353 12.84 -6.26 13.06
C GLU A 353 11.93 -5.82 14.22
N ALA A 354 11.50 -4.55 14.23
CA ALA A 354 10.73 -3.95 15.33
C ALA A 354 9.28 -4.46 15.51
N GLY A 355 8.88 -5.49 14.77
CA GLY A 355 7.58 -6.16 14.93
C GLY A 355 7.63 -7.64 14.60
N LEU A 356 8.84 -8.22 14.55
CA LEU A 356 9.04 -9.59 14.15
C LEU A 356 8.55 -10.53 15.25
N THR A 357 7.67 -11.45 14.88
CA THR A 357 7.17 -12.51 15.75
C THR A 357 7.78 -13.83 15.31
N GLU A 358 8.50 -14.49 16.20
CA GLU A 358 9.00 -15.83 15.97
C GLU A 358 7.92 -16.87 16.30
N LEU A 359 7.69 -17.81 15.39
CA LEU A 359 6.79 -18.93 15.57
C LEU A 359 7.55 -20.25 15.35
N GLU A 360 7.74 -20.97 16.44
CA GLU A 360 8.47 -22.22 16.47
C GLU A 360 7.66 -23.41 15.93
N GLY A 361 8.36 -24.35 15.29
CA GLY A 361 7.79 -25.60 14.79
C GLY A 361 8.41 -26.83 15.45
N ASP A 362 7.62 -27.89 15.62
CA ASP A 362 8.03 -29.13 16.28
C ASP A 362 8.66 -30.18 15.34
N LEU A 363 8.61 -29.95 14.02
CA LEU A 363 9.20 -30.85 13.04
C LEU A 363 10.71 -30.63 12.87
N ALA A 364 11.42 -31.71 12.51
CA ALA A 364 12.85 -31.63 12.20
C ALA A 364 13.12 -30.63 11.05
N ALA A 365 14.09 -29.75 11.26
CA ALA A 365 14.46 -28.72 10.30
C ALA A 365 14.76 -29.31 8.91
N GLY A 366 14.16 -28.74 7.87
CA GLY A 366 14.32 -29.16 6.48
C GLY A 366 13.36 -30.24 6.00
N ALA A 367 12.52 -30.83 6.87
CA ALA A 367 11.52 -31.82 6.47
C ALA A 367 10.61 -31.26 5.36
N PRO A 368 10.41 -32.00 4.25
CA PRO A 368 9.65 -31.48 3.11
C PRO A 368 8.16 -31.37 3.44
N PHE A 369 7.52 -30.35 2.88
CA PHE A 369 6.06 -30.24 2.84
C PHE A 369 5.52 -30.89 1.55
N PRO A 370 4.42 -31.65 1.59
CA PRO A 370 3.60 -31.92 2.76
C PRO A 370 4.04 -33.13 3.61
N ASP A 371 5.07 -33.89 3.20
CA ASP A 371 5.52 -35.14 3.84
C ASP A 371 5.59 -35.08 5.38
N GLY A 372 6.23 -34.04 5.93
CA GLY A 372 6.36 -33.86 7.37
C GLY A 372 5.01 -33.69 8.07
N LEU A 373 4.06 -33.00 7.42
CA LEU A 373 2.71 -32.78 7.92
C LEU A 373 1.89 -34.08 7.84
N THR A 374 1.86 -34.72 6.68
CA THR A 374 1.02 -35.89 6.42
C THR A 374 1.48 -37.11 7.19
N ARG A 375 2.78 -37.31 7.41
CA ARG A 375 3.29 -38.41 8.26
C ARG A 375 2.94 -38.21 9.73
N ARG A 376 2.83 -36.96 10.19
CA ARG A 376 2.39 -36.64 11.56
C ARG A 376 0.88 -36.83 11.71
N LEU A 377 0.09 -36.38 10.73
CA LEU A 377 -1.37 -36.47 10.80
C LEU A 377 -1.88 -37.89 10.55
N LEU A 378 -1.25 -38.62 9.63
CA LEU A 378 -1.62 -39.97 9.19
C LEU A 378 -0.38 -40.88 9.30
N PRO A 379 0.07 -41.24 10.51
CA PRO A 379 1.25 -42.08 10.69
C PRO A 379 1.00 -43.53 10.23
N ALA A 380 2.02 -44.17 9.65
CA ALA A 380 2.03 -45.61 9.42
C ALA A 380 2.73 -46.31 10.60
N THR A 381 2.16 -47.41 11.07
CA THR A 381 2.62 -48.12 12.28
C THR A 381 3.77 -49.10 12.01
N ALA A 382 3.90 -49.65 10.80
CA ALA A 382 5.08 -50.38 10.29
C ALA A 382 4.95 -50.71 8.78
N GLY A 383 6.08 -50.92 8.10
CA GLY A 383 6.14 -51.34 6.69
C GLY A 383 6.29 -50.17 5.69
N GLY A 384 6.44 -50.51 4.40
CA GLY A 384 6.50 -49.55 3.28
C GLY A 384 5.68 -50.04 2.10
N GLY A 385 5.49 -49.21 1.08
CA GLY A 385 4.73 -49.58 -0.11
C GLY A 385 3.21 -49.56 0.08
N ALA A 386 2.50 -50.41 -0.68
CA ALA A 386 1.04 -50.51 -0.66
C ALA A 386 0.41 -50.79 0.72
N PRO A 387 0.96 -51.67 1.59
CA PRO A 387 0.38 -51.93 2.90
C PRO A 387 0.38 -50.69 3.81
N ALA A 388 1.48 -49.92 3.80
CA ALA A 388 1.59 -48.70 4.58
C ALA A 388 0.62 -47.62 4.09
N LEU A 389 0.42 -47.50 2.77
CA LEU A 389 -0.56 -46.59 2.19
C LEU A 389 -2.00 -46.99 2.56
N ALA A 390 -2.33 -48.29 2.47
CA ALA A 390 -3.65 -48.80 2.81
C ALA A 390 -4.02 -48.47 4.27
N GLU A 391 -3.08 -48.63 5.21
CA GLU A 391 -3.31 -48.30 6.62
C GLU A 391 -3.60 -46.80 6.82
N ARG A 392 -2.84 -45.93 6.15
CA ARG A 392 -3.06 -44.47 6.22
C ARG A 392 -4.40 -44.06 5.63
N LEU A 393 -4.83 -44.71 4.54
CA LEU A 393 -6.15 -44.49 3.93
C LEU A 393 -7.30 -44.99 4.80
N ARG A 394 -7.14 -46.14 5.50
CA ARG A 394 -8.13 -46.60 6.49
C ARG A 394 -8.24 -45.64 7.66
N ARG A 395 -7.11 -45.12 8.14
CA ARG A 395 -7.13 -44.09 9.18
C ARG A 395 -7.86 -42.84 8.72
N LEU A 396 -7.57 -42.39 7.50
CA LEU A 396 -8.24 -41.24 6.91
C LEU A 396 -9.76 -41.48 6.76
N ALA A 397 -10.17 -42.66 6.32
CA ALA A 397 -11.57 -43.06 6.25
C ALA A 397 -12.26 -42.99 7.60
N LEU A 398 -11.62 -43.52 8.64
CA LEU A 398 -12.13 -43.49 10.00
C LEU A 398 -12.30 -42.05 10.50
N ASP A 399 -11.31 -41.19 10.27
CA ASP A 399 -11.37 -39.78 10.67
C ASP A 399 -12.46 -39.00 9.90
N ALA A 400 -12.75 -39.39 8.65
CA ALA A 400 -13.83 -38.84 7.83
C ALA A 400 -15.22 -39.43 8.17
N GLY A 401 -15.31 -40.42 9.07
CA GLY A 401 -16.56 -41.12 9.37
C GLY A 401 -17.06 -42.02 8.22
N LEU A 402 -16.16 -42.42 7.32
CA LEU A 402 -16.46 -43.28 6.18
C LEU A 402 -16.22 -44.75 6.50
N VAL A 403 -16.82 -45.62 5.69
CA VAL A 403 -16.48 -47.04 5.68
C VAL A 403 -15.02 -47.19 5.26
N GLN A 404 -14.25 -47.96 6.02
CA GLN A 404 -12.84 -48.18 5.73
C GLN A 404 -12.68 -49.00 4.43
N PRO A 405 -11.70 -48.67 3.58
CA PRO A 405 -11.43 -49.45 2.38
C PRO A 405 -10.99 -50.87 2.73
N ALA A 406 -11.58 -51.85 2.05
CA ALA A 406 -11.27 -53.26 2.22
C ALA A 406 -10.01 -53.65 1.42
N GLY A 407 -9.19 -54.53 1.99
CA GLY A 407 -7.96 -54.99 1.35
C GLY A 407 -6.89 -53.90 1.23
N GLU A 408 -5.97 -54.07 0.28
CA GLU A 408 -4.88 -53.15 -0.03
C GLU A 408 -4.75 -53.01 -1.56
N PRO A 409 -4.20 -51.90 -2.08
CA PRO A 409 -3.95 -51.80 -3.51
C PRO A 409 -2.91 -52.85 -3.95
N ALA A 410 -3.12 -53.47 -5.11
CA ALA A 410 -2.27 -54.55 -5.61
C ALA A 410 -0.81 -54.10 -5.86
N SER A 411 -0.63 -52.82 -6.20
CA SER A 411 0.67 -52.15 -6.31
C SER A 411 0.50 -50.67 -6.01
N LEU A 412 1.61 -49.93 -5.93
CA LEU A 412 1.55 -48.46 -5.94
C LEU A 412 1.37 -47.90 -7.36
N GLY A 413 1.28 -48.74 -8.40
CA GLY A 413 1.03 -48.27 -9.75
C GLY A 413 -0.24 -47.44 -9.83
N ARG A 414 -0.20 -46.32 -10.56
CA ARG A 414 -1.29 -45.34 -10.63
C ARG A 414 -2.63 -45.94 -11.04
N ARG A 415 -2.62 -47.01 -11.84
CA ARG A 415 -3.82 -47.75 -12.21
C ARG A 415 -4.49 -48.43 -11.01
N ASP A 416 -3.70 -49.12 -10.18
CA ASP A 416 -4.22 -49.83 -9.01
C ASP A 416 -4.65 -48.85 -7.92
N LEU A 417 -3.89 -47.76 -7.73
CA LEU A 417 -4.28 -46.67 -6.83
C LEU A 417 -5.57 -45.98 -7.27
N THR A 418 -5.71 -45.67 -8.57
CA THR A 418 -6.93 -45.08 -9.13
C THR A 418 -8.14 -45.97 -8.85
N ARG A 419 -8.05 -47.27 -9.18
CA ARG A 419 -9.14 -48.22 -8.92
C ARG A 419 -9.46 -48.34 -7.43
N TYR A 420 -8.44 -48.42 -6.59
CA TYR A 420 -8.59 -48.59 -5.15
C TYR A 420 -9.29 -47.38 -4.51
N VAL A 421 -8.82 -46.16 -4.79
CA VAL A 421 -9.41 -44.92 -4.27
C VAL A 421 -10.80 -44.70 -4.85
N ALA A 422 -10.98 -44.87 -6.16
CA ALA A 422 -12.28 -44.71 -6.81
C ALA A 422 -13.33 -45.70 -6.31
N SER A 423 -12.94 -46.96 -6.08
CA SER A 423 -13.85 -47.97 -5.54
C SER A 423 -14.22 -47.68 -4.08
N TRP A 424 -13.29 -47.15 -3.29
CA TRP A 424 -13.55 -46.81 -1.90
C TRP A 424 -14.52 -45.63 -1.77
N LEU A 425 -14.34 -44.61 -2.62
CA LEU A 425 -15.13 -43.38 -2.60
C LEU A 425 -16.34 -43.39 -3.55
N ASP A 426 -16.61 -44.53 -4.21
CA ASP A 426 -17.69 -44.73 -5.20
C ASP A 426 -17.72 -43.70 -6.34
N LEU A 427 -16.54 -43.26 -6.81
CA LEU A 427 -16.39 -42.11 -7.74
C LEU A 427 -16.70 -42.41 -9.21
N ALA A 428 -17.19 -43.61 -9.52
CA ALA A 428 -17.36 -44.06 -10.90
C ALA A 428 -18.38 -43.19 -11.66
N LEU A 429 -19.47 -42.82 -11.01
CA LEU A 429 -20.52 -42.01 -11.63
C LEU A 429 -20.09 -40.55 -11.76
N GLU A 430 -19.44 -40.00 -10.73
CA GLU A 430 -18.94 -38.63 -10.70
C GLU A 430 -17.92 -38.40 -11.81
N ALA A 431 -16.97 -39.33 -11.98
CA ALA A 431 -15.99 -39.21 -13.05
C ALA A 431 -16.64 -39.18 -14.44
N GLU A 432 -17.66 -40.02 -14.68
CA GLU A 432 -18.39 -40.02 -15.96
C GLU A 432 -19.23 -38.74 -16.18
N LEU A 433 -19.76 -38.14 -15.10
CA LEU A 433 -20.61 -36.96 -15.18
C LEU A 433 -19.80 -35.64 -15.25
N PHE A 434 -18.64 -35.57 -14.59
CA PHE A 434 -17.88 -34.34 -14.40
C PHE A 434 -16.58 -34.25 -15.21
N VAL A 435 -16.22 -35.31 -15.95
CA VAL A 435 -15.07 -35.31 -16.86
C VAL A 435 -15.53 -35.64 -18.27
N SER A 436 -15.27 -34.72 -19.21
CA SER A 436 -15.54 -34.97 -20.63
C SER A 436 -14.37 -35.72 -21.29
N ASP A 437 -14.61 -36.43 -22.39
CA ASP A 437 -13.55 -37.13 -23.13
C ASP A 437 -12.38 -36.19 -23.56
N PRO A 438 -12.62 -34.92 -23.95
CA PRO A 438 -11.54 -33.93 -24.15
C PRO A 438 -10.74 -33.61 -22.88
N ASP A 439 -11.42 -33.48 -21.73
CA ASP A 439 -10.76 -33.15 -20.44
C ASP A 439 -9.84 -34.27 -19.98
N VAL A 440 -10.16 -35.52 -20.30
CA VAL A 440 -9.28 -36.68 -20.02
C VAL A 440 -7.90 -36.48 -20.65
N SER A 441 -7.86 -36.10 -21.93
CA SER A 441 -6.59 -35.89 -22.64
C SER A 441 -5.84 -34.68 -22.09
N TYR A 442 -6.56 -33.61 -21.72
CA TYR A 442 -5.97 -32.41 -21.13
C TYR A 442 -5.36 -32.68 -19.74
N ALA A 443 -6.08 -33.38 -18.88
CA ALA A 443 -5.67 -33.64 -17.50
C ALA A 443 -4.54 -34.66 -17.39
N LEU A 444 -4.52 -35.67 -18.25
CA LEU A 444 -3.56 -36.78 -18.15
C LEU A 444 -2.33 -36.62 -19.04
N GLY A 445 -2.41 -35.76 -20.06
CA GLY A 445 -1.33 -35.51 -21.04
C GLY A 445 -1.04 -36.70 -21.95
N ARG A 446 -0.47 -37.77 -21.39
CA ARG A 446 -0.18 -39.04 -22.09
C ARG A 446 -0.96 -40.19 -21.47
N VAL A 447 -1.70 -40.91 -22.30
CA VAL A 447 -2.50 -42.07 -21.89
C VAL A 447 -1.77 -43.38 -22.22
N PRO A 448 -1.50 -44.27 -21.25
CA PRO A 448 -0.89 -45.58 -21.50
C PRO A 448 -1.84 -46.57 -22.18
N GLU A 449 -1.29 -47.55 -22.91
CA GLU A 449 -2.08 -48.61 -23.52
C GLU A 449 -2.78 -49.49 -22.49
N GLY A 450 -3.99 -49.97 -22.83
CA GLY A 450 -4.71 -50.96 -22.04
C GLY A 450 -5.55 -50.41 -20.87
N TRP A 451 -5.63 -49.09 -20.70
CA TRP A 451 -6.58 -48.44 -19.78
C TRP A 451 -7.98 -48.37 -20.41
N SER A 452 -9.02 -48.68 -19.64
CA SER A 452 -10.41 -48.56 -20.10
C SER A 452 -10.87 -47.10 -20.06
N ARG A 453 -11.91 -46.76 -20.82
CA ARG A 453 -12.51 -45.41 -20.79
C ARG A 453 -12.86 -44.98 -19.36
N GLN A 454 -13.47 -45.87 -18.58
CA GLN A 454 -13.86 -45.60 -17.20
C GLN A 454 -12.63 -45.30 -16.31
N GLU A 455 -11.54 -46.05 -16.48
CA GLU A 455 -10.31 -45.84 -15.71
C GLU A 455 -9.65 -44.50 -16.05
N LEU A 456 -9.70 -44.09 -17.32
CA LEU A 456 -9.16 -42.80 -17.75
C LEU A 456 -9.99 -41.63 -17.23
N HIS A 457 -11.31 -41.76 -17.23
CA HIS A 457 -12.21 -40.78 -16.61
C HIS A 457 -11.94 -40.66 -15.11
N LEU A 458 -11.82 -41.78 -14.41
CA LEU A 458 -11.47 -41.81 -12.98
C LEU A 458 -10.11 -41.16 -12.69
N ALA A 459 -9.08 -41.51 -13.47
CA ALA A 459 -7.75 -40.94 -13.29
C ALA A 459 -7.76 -39.42 -13.54
N ALA A 460 -8.43 -38.96 -14.59
CA ALA A 460 -8.58 -37.54 -14.89
C ALA A 460 -9.37 -36.79 -13.80
N TYR A 461 -10.40 -37.42 -13.24
CA TYR A 461 -11.16 -36.86 -12.13
C TYR A 461 -10.28 -36.70 -10.88
N LEU A 462 -9.54 -37.75 -10.49
CA LEU A 462 -8.61 -37.70 -9.36
C LEU A 462 -7.46 -36.70 -9.59
N ALA A 463 -6.99 -36.55 -10.83
CA ALA A 463 -5.97 -35.58 -11.19
C ALA A 463 -6.46 -34.14 -11.03
N ARG A 464 -7.69 -33.86 -11.45
CA ARG A 464 -8.34 -32.56 -11.26
C ARG A 464 -8.51 -32.19 -9.77
N LEU A 465 -8.68 -33.19 -8.91
CA LEU A 465 -8.76 -33.02 -7.46
C LEU A 465 -7.37 -32.93 -6.78
N GLY A 466 -6.28 -33.04 -7.54
CA GLY A 466 -4.91 -33.05 -7.00
C GLY A 466 -4.55 -34.33 -6.22
N VAL A 467 -5.40 -35.37 -6.28
CA VAL A 467 -5.17 -36.67 -5.61
C VAL A 467 -4.20 -37.54 -6.43
N LEU A 468 -4.23 -37.40 -7.76
CA LEU A 468 -3.32 -38.10 -8.66
C LEU A 468 -2.48 -37.06 -9.40
N ASP A 469 -1.16 -37.28 -9.50
CA ASP A 469 -0.24 -36.37 -10.18
C ASP A 469 0.72 -37.18 -11.07
N GLY A 470 1.44 -36.52 -11.98
CA GLY A 470 2.49 -37.13 -12.80
C GLY A 470 2.03 -38.17 -13.84
N PRO A 471 2.99 -38.79 -14.57
CA PRO A 471 2.73 -39.68 -15.70
C PRO A 471 2.09 -41.02 -15.27
N LEU A 472 1.01 -41.43 -15.94
CA LEU A 472 0.25 -42.65 -15.60
C LEU A 472 1.01 -43.97 -15.75
N ASP A 473 2.09 -43.99 -16.54
CA ASP A 473 2.96 -45.14 -16.78
C ASP A 473 4.09 -45.29 -15.75
N GLU A 474 4.26 -44.33 -14.86
CA GLU A 474 5.25 -44.37 -13.79
C GLU A 474 4.61 -44.76 -12.45
N GLU A 475 5.40 -45.28 -11.52
CA GLU A 475 4.98 -45.45 -10.12
C GLU A 475 5.17 -44.12 -9.37
N PRO A 476 4.23 -43.69 -8.52
CA PRO A 476 4.34 -42.42 -7.82
C PRO A 476 5.49 -42.46 -6.81
N GLY A 477 6.27 -41.39 -6.79
CA GLY A 477 7.33 -41.24 -5.79
C GLY A 477 6.77 -41.05 -4.38
N ALA A 478 7.61 -41.25 -3.35
CA ALA A 478 7.19 -41.09 -1.96
C ALA A 478 6.58 -39.70 -1.66
N ALA A 479 7.22 -38.62 -2.14
CA ALA A 479 6.71 -37.26 -1.95
C ALA A 479 5.38 -37.00 -2.67
N GLU A 480 5.12 -37.72 -3.76
CA GLU A 480 3.85 -37.62 -4.48
C GLU A 480 2.72 -38.29 -3.70
N ILE A 481 2.97 -39.48 -3.15
CA ILE A 481 2.03 -40.17 -2.25
C ILE A 481 1.63 -39.27 -1.07
N GLU A 482 2.59 -38.52 -0.51
CA GLU A 482 2.30 -37.57 0.57
C GLU A 482 1.41 -36.41 0.09
N ARG A 483 1.62 -35.86 -1.11
CA ARG A 483 0.72 -34.85 -1.70
C ARG A 483 -0.68 -35.41 -1.92
N SER A 484 -0.81 -36.60 -2.49
CA SER A 484 -2.08 -37.29 -2.70
C SER A 484 -2.85 -37.50 -1.40
N LEU A 485 -2.16 -37.86 -0.31
CA LEU A 485 -2.78 -38.04 1.01
C LEU A 485 -3.26 -36.73 1.62
N LEU A 486 -2.51 -35.63 1.48
CA LEU A 486 -2.99 -34.32 1.92
C LEU A 486 -4.21 -33.90 1.12
N ALA A 487 -4.18 -34.03 -0.21
CA ALA A 487 -5.28 -33.70 -1.10
C ALA A 487 -6.55 -34.50 -0.76
N LEU A 488 -6.43 -35.81 -0.52
CA LEU A 488 -7.52 -36.66 -0.05
C LEU A 488 -8.03 -36.22 1.33
N ALA A 489 -7.13 -35.88 2.26
CA ALA A 489 -7.55 -35.42 3.58
C ALA A 489 -8.32 -34.09 3.53
N MET A 490 -7.97 -33.21 2.60
CA MET A 490 -8.69 -31.97 2.34
C MET A 490 -10.03 -32.21 1.63
N LEU A 491 -10.05 -33.07 0.63
CA LEU A 491 -11.28 -33.47 -0.06
C LEU A 491 -12.31 -34.04 0.90
N LEU A 492 -11.86 -34.88 1.85
CA LEU A 492 -12.70 -35.50 2.87
C LEU A 492 -12.95 -34.60 4.09
N GLN A 493 -12.50 -33.34 4.08
CA GLN A 493 -12.64 -32.37 5.18
C GLN A 493 -12.07 -32.84 6.52
N VAL A 494 -11.17 -33.84 6.50
CA VAL A 494 -10.42 -34.28 7.69
C VAL A 494 -9.36 -33.24 8.05
N VAL A 495 -8.77 -32.63 7.01
CA VAL A 495 -7.91 -31.46 7.13
C VAL A 495 -8.59 -30.30 6.42
N THR A 496 -8.64 -29.14 7.06
CA THR A 496 -9.10 -27.90 6.42
C THR A 496 -7.92 -26.94 6.32
N SER A 497 -7.94 -26.06 5.31
CA SER A 497 -6.98 -24.96 5.23
C SER A 497 -7.68 -23.61 5.15
N VAL A 498 -6.98 -22.58 5.66
CA VAL A 498 -7.39 -21.18 5.59
C VAL A 498 -6.18 -20.37 5.15
N GLU A 499 -6.34 -19.57 4.10
CA GLU A 499 -5.35 -18.57 3.70
C GLU A 499 -5.69 -17.22 4.31
N GLY A 500 -4.67 -16.50 4.77
CA GLY A 500 -4.82 -15.13 5.29
C GLY A 500 -3.48 -14.42 5.44
N ARG A 501 -3.53 -13.22 6.01
CA ARG A 501 -2.34 -12.43 6.34
C ARG A 501 -2.08 -12.46 7.84
N PHE A 502 -0.84 -12.67 8.24
CA PHE A 502 -0.43 -12.60 9.64
C PHE A 502 -0.80 -11.24 10.22
N ALA A 503 -1.38 -11.22 11.42
CA ALA A 503 -1.66 -9.99 12.16
C ALA A 503 -0.79 -9.91 13.42
N ALA A 504 -0.88 -10.93 14.29
CA ALA A 504 -0.11 -10.98 15.54
C ALA A 504 -0.11 -12.39 16.14
N VAL A 505 0.83 -12.64 17.06
CA VAL A 505 0.70 -13.68 18.09
C VAL A 505 0.67 -13.00 19.46
N ALA A 506 -0.33 -13.31 20.27
CA ALA A 506 -0.41 -12.85 21.66
C ALA A 506 -1.05 -13.95 22.51
N ASP A 507 -0.51 -14.17 23.72
CA ASP A 507 -1.05 -15.11 24.70
C ASP A 507 -1.33 -16.53 24.15
N GLY A 508 -0.43 -17.02 23.27
CA GLY A 508 -0.57 -18.35 22.65
C GLY A 508 -1.61 -18.43 21.54
N VAL A 509 -2.12 -17.30 21.05
CA VAL A 509 -3.12 -17.22 19.97
C VAL A 509 -2.49 -16.58 18.73
N LEU A 510 -2.51 -17.31 17.62
CA LEU A 510 -2.17 -16.80 16.29
C LEU A 510 -3.40 -16.12 15.68
N THR A 511 -3.27 -14.86 15.31
CA THR A 511 -4.33 -14.10 14.62
C THR A 511 -3.92 -13.83 13.18
N ILE A 512 -4.82 -14.13 12.24
CA ILE A 512 -4.68 -13.81 10.82
C ILE A 512 -5.88 -13.00 10.34
N ARG A 513 -5.67 -12.21 9.29
CA ARG A 513 -6.70 -11.47 8.57
C ARG A 513 -7.12 -12.26 7.32
N VAL A 514 -8.41 -12.56 7.22
CA VAL A 514 -9.04 -13.25 6.09
C VAL A 514 -10.12 -12.32 5.53
N GLY A 515 -9.83 -11.67 4.40
CA GLY A 515 -10.64 -10.53 3.95
C GLY A 515 -10.60 -9.40 5.00
N ASP A 516 -11.77 -8.97 5.47
CA ASP A 516 -11.94 -7.95 6.52
C ASP A 516 -11.99 -8.52 7.95
N GLU A 517 -11.98 -9.85 8.12
CA GLU A 517 -12.17 -10.49 9.42
C GLU A 517 -10.84 -10.92 10.05
N LEU A 518 -10.75 -10.78 11.37
CA LEU A 518 -9.66 -11.35 12.18
C LEU A 518 -10.05 -12.74 12.69
N VAL A 519 -9.38 -13.77 12.19
CA VAL A 519 -9.56 -15.16 12.59
C VAL A 519 -8.45 -15.56 13.57
N ARG A 520 -8.83 -16.25 14.64
CA ARG A 520 -7.93 -16.60 15.76
C ARG A 520 -7.77 -18.12 15.86
N PHE A 521 -6.54 -18.56 16.10
CA PHE A 521 -6.17 -19.96 16.27
C PHE A 521 -5.35 -20.12 17.54
N GLU A 522 -5.77 -21.02 18.43
CA GLU A 522 -4.92 -21.44 19.56
C GLU A 522 -3.70 -22.19 19.03
N ILE A 523 -2.51 -21.81 19.50
CA ILE A 523 -1.27 -22.47 19.14
C ILE A 523 -1.15 -23.74 20.01
N PRO A 524 -1.19 -24.95 19.43
CA PRO A 524 -1.04 -26.17 20.20
C PRO A 524 0.40 -26.35 20.67
N GLY A 525 0.61 -27.22 21.67
CA GLY A 525 1.97 -27.63 22.07
C GLY A 525 2.76 -28.38 21.00
N ARG A 526 2.14 -28.75 19.88
CA ARG A 526 2.76 -29.42 18.71
C ARG A 526 2.30 -28.77 17.41
N LEU A 527 3.01 -27.74 16.98
CA LEU A 527 2.73 -27.03 15.74
C LEU A 527 3.80 -27.35 14.69
N ALA A 528 3.40 -27.66 13.46
CA ALA A 528 4.35 -27.75 12.35
C ALA A 528 4.41 -26.42 11.62
N THR A 529 5.61 -25.92 11.35
CA THR A 529 5.80 -24.69 10.58
C THR A 529 6.60 -24.97 9.32
N PHE A 530 6.25 -24.31 8.22
CA PHE A 530 6.92 -24.48 6.92
C PHE A 530 7.13 -23.13 6.23
N ARG A 531 8.23 -23.00 5.51
CA ARG A 531 8.54 -21.81 4.67
C ARG A 531 9.26 -22.20 3.40
N GLY A 532 9.19 -21.34 2.39
CA GLY A 532 9.84 -21.54 1.11
C GLY A 532 11.37 -21.41 1.15
N ARG A 533 12.08 -22.33 0.49
CA ARG A 533 13.51 -22.25 0.18
C ARG A 533 13.75 -22.83 -1.22
N ALA A 534 14.25 -22.01 -2.15
CA ALA A 534 14.55 -22.42 -3.53
C ALA A 534 13.37 -23.10 -4.26
N GLY A 535 12.16 -22.54 -4.12
CA GLY A 535 10.94 -23.06 -4.77
C GLY A 535 10.28 -24.27 -4.07
N ALA A 536 10.84 -24.77 -2.97
CA ALA A 536 10.27 -25.87 -2.18
C ALA A 536 9.95 -25.44 -0.75
N LEU A 537 8.84 -25.94 -0.20
CA LEU A 537 8.45 -25.72 1.20
C LEU A 537 9.14 -26.72 2.12
N ARG A 538 9.75 -26.22 3.21
CA ARG A 538 10.47 -27.03 4.20
C ARG A 538 10.17 -26.58 5.62
N ALA A 539 10.22 -27.53 6.55
CA ALA A 539 10.03 -27.26 7.96
C ALA A 539 11.14 -26.36 8.51
N ALA A 540 10.76 -25.26 9.15
CA ALA A 540 11.66 -24.31 9.80
C ALA A 540 10.85 -23.32 10.65
N PRO A 541 11.46 -22.71 11.69
CA PRO A 541 10.86 -21.60 12.40
C PRO A 541 10.45 -20.47 11.45
N LEU A 542 9.34 -19.81 11.77
CA LEU A 542 8.85 -18.66 11.01
C LEU A 542 9.24 -17.39 11.74
N ALA A 543 9.66 -16.41 10.95
CA ALA A 543 9.87 -15.05 11.40
C ALA A 543 8.82 -14.22 10.65
N LEU A 544 7.78 -13.82 11.37
CA LEU A 544 6.56 -13.27 10.81
C LEU A 544 6.45 -11.77 11.11
N VAL A 545 6.04 -11.01 10.10
CA VAL A 545 5.66 -9.59 10.23
C VAL A 545 4.24 -9.40 9.75
N ALA A 546 3.51 -8.45 10.35
CA ALA A 546 2.12 -8.19 9.99
C ALA A 546 1.99 -7.99 8.46
N GLY A 547 1.01 -8.65 7.85
CA GLY A 547 0.84 -8.70 6.39
C GLY A 547 1.43 -9.94 5.71
N ASP A 548 2.27 -10.73 6.38
CA ASP A 548 2.83 -11.96 5.79
C ASP A 548 1.73 -12.95 5.39
N ARG A 549 1.81 -13.48 4.17
CA ARG A 549 0.85 -14.48 3.70
C ARG A 549 1.09 -15.82 4.37
N LEU A 550 0.04 -16.34 4.99
CA LEU A 550 0.03 -17.64 5.65
C LEU A 550 -1.05 -18.54 5.07
N GLU A 551 -0.75 -19.83 5.01
CA GLU A 551 -1.74 -20.89 4.86
C GLU A 551 -1.73 -21.76 6.12
N LEU A 552 -2.87 -21.85 6.79
CA LEU A 552 -3.03 -22.55 8.06
C LEU A 552 -3.80 -23.84 7.81
N TYR A 553 -3.27 -24.96 8.29
CA TYR A 553 -3.91 -26.27 8.18
C TYR A 553 -4.42 -26.71 9.55
N SER A 554 -5.69 -27.09 9.63
CA SER A 554 -6.34 -27.54 10.87
C SER A 554 -6.90 -28.96 10.72
N ARG A 555 -6.97 -29.69 11.83
CA ARG A 555 -7.62 -31.01 11.92
C ARG A 555 -8.52 -31.04 13.14
N ALA A 556 -9.78 -31.44 12.95
CA ALA A 556 -10.80 -31.44 14.01
C ALA A 556 -10.89 -30.08 14.76
N GLY A 557 -10.75 -28.97 14.03
CA GLY A 557 -10.79 -27.61 14.56
C GLY A 557 -9.51 -27.12 15.25
N ALA A 558 -8.53 -27.98 15.50
CA ALA A 558 -7.24 -27.59 16.07
C ALA A 558 -6.22 -27.27 14.98
N LEU A 559 -5.49 -26.17 15.16
CA LEU A 559 -4.39 -25.80 14.26
C LEU A 559 -3.34 -26.92 14.26
N ALA A 560 -2.93 -27.36 13.08
CA ALA A 560 -1.91 -28.39 12.91
C ALA A 560 -0.64 -27.80 12.30
N ALA A 561 -0.75 -26.98 11.26
CA ALA A 561 0.42 -26.39 10.62
C ALA A 561 0.20 -24.95 10.15
N VAL A 562 1.30 -24.21 10.08
CA VAL A 562 1.37 -22.88 9.47
C VAL A 562 2.42 -22.92 8.36
N VAL A 563 2.02 -22.51 7.16
CA VAL A 563 2.91 -22.36 6.02
C VAL A 563 3.04 -20.87 5.70
N GLN A 564 4.25 -20.33 5.80
CA GLN A 564 4.54 -18.99 5.30
C GLN A 564 4.71 -19.04 3.78
N VAL A 565 3.76 -18.46 3.07
CA VAL A 565 3.78 -18.35 1.62
C VAL A 565 4.60 -17.11 1.25
N VAL A 566 5.87 -17.33 0.91
CA VAL A 566 6.74 -16.24 0.46
C VAL A 566 6.38 -15.90 -0.99
N GLY A 567 5.50 -14.91 -1.15
CA GLY A 567 5.23 -14.32 -2.46
C GLY A 567 6.38 -13.43 -2.92
N ALA A 568 6.67 -13.43 -4.23
CA ALA A 568 7.65 -12.50 -4.83
C ALA A 568 7.25 -11.01 -4.70
N GLU A 569 6.00 -10.76 -4.33
CA GLU A 569 5.37 -9.43 -4.21
C GLU A 569 4.87 -9.12 -2.79
N GLY A 570 5.25 -9.90 -1.77
CA GLY A 570 4.78 -9.72 -0.38
C GLY A 570 5.63 -8.73 0.45
N ALA A 571 5.08 -8.27 1.58
CA ALA A 571 5.73 -7.33 2.51
C ALA A 571 7.10 -7.83 3.04
N ALA A 572 7.26 -9.15 3.21
CA ALA A 572 8.54 -9.77 3.56
C ALA A 572 9.68 -9.53 2.54
N PHE A 573 9.35 -9.12 1.32
CA PHE A 573 10.27 -8.95 0.21
C PHE A 573 10.02 -7.65 -0.59
N ASP A 574 9.91 -6.49 0.08
CA ASP A 574 10.07 -5.15 -0.54
C ASP A 574 11.51 -4.89 -1.08
N ARG A 575 12.11 -5.92 -1.70
CA ARG A 575 13.35 -5.91 -2.48
C ARG A 575 13.07 -6.06 -3.97
N THR A 576 11.82 -6.35 -4.37
CA THR A 576 11.37 -6.41 -5.76
C THR A 576 10.57 -5.18 -6.19
N SER A 577 10.22 -4.28 -5.25
CA SER A 577 9.72 -2.96 -5.61
C SER A 577 10.73 -2.30 -6.54
N ARG A 578 10.23 -1.89 -7.72
CA ARG A 578 11.01 -1.09 -8.67
C ARG A 578 11.53 0.23 -8.06
N PHE A 579 11.00 0.65 -6.91
CA PHE A 579 11.44 1.82 -6.15
C PHE A 579 12.51 1.47 -5.10
N SER A 580 12.61 0.20 -4.69
CA SER A 580 13.65 -0.32 -3.79
C SER A 580 14.94 -0.59 -4.55
N SER A 581 15.54 0.46 -5.11
CA SER A 581 16.87 0.40 -5.69
C SER A 581 17.92 0.65 -4.60
N TRP A 582 18.69 -0.38 -4.25
CA TRP A 582 19.86 -0.21 -3.40
C TRP A 582 20.97 0.43 -4.22
N ARG A 583 21.19 1.74 -4.01
CA ARG A 583 22.31 2.43 -4.63
C ARG A 583 23.49 2.40 -3.68
N ARG A 584 24.54 1.67 -4.06
CA ARG A 584 25.80 1.66 -3.34
C ARG A 584 26.45 3.04 -3.45
N PHE A 585 26.38 3.84 -2.38
CA PHE A 585 26.90 5.21 -2.35
C PHE A 585 28.43 5.29 -2.44
N ARG A 586 29.14 4.25 -2.00
CA ARG A 586 30.59 4.13 -2.09
C ARG A 586 30.95 2.74 -2.59
N SER A 587 31.67 2.68 -3.69
CA SER A 587 32.32 1.46 -4.15
C SER A 587 33.32 0.95 -3.11
N ASP A 588 33.66 -0.34 -3.15
CA ASP A 588 34.74 -0.91 -2.34
C ASP A 588 36.05 -0.13 -2.51
N ARG A 589 36.28 0.39 -3.72
CA ARG A 589 37.42 1.24 -4.02
C ARG A 589 37.38 2.55 -3.23
N GLU A 590 36.26 3.28 -3.26
CA GLU A 590 36.14 4.56 -2.54
C GLU A 590 36.21 4.37 -1.02
N LEU A 591 35.67 3.26 -0.49
CA LEU A 591 35.83 2.88 0.91
C LEU A 591 37.30 2.58 1.23
N GLY A 592 37.99 1.86 0.34
CA GLY A 592 39.42 1.59 0.49
C GLY A 592 40.27 2.85 0.45
N GLU A 593 39.95 3.82 -0.41
CA GLU A 593 40.61 5.13 -0.46
C GLU A 593 40.37 5.91 0.85
N LEU A 594 39.15 5.90 1.39
CA LEU A 594 38.81 6.56 2.65
C LEU A 594 39.52 5.93 3.85
N VAL A 595 39.52 4.59 3.94
CA VAL A 595 40.21 3.84 4.99
C VAL A 595 41.72 4.05 4.90
N GLY A 596 42.30 4.00 3.70
CA GLY A 596 43.72 4.24 3.50
C GLY A 596 44.15 5.67 3.85
N ALA A 597 43.30 6.67 3.56
CA ALA A 597 43.55 8.05 3.95
C ALA A 597 43.46 8.28 5.47
N THR A 598 42.53 7.59 6.13
CA THR A 598 42.30 7.74 7.59
C THR A 598 43.25 6.86 8.42
N HIS A 599 43.63 5.70 7.88
CA HIS A 599 44.47 4.69 8.53
C HIS A 599 45.55 4.18 7.56
N PRO A 600 46.64 4.96 7.37
CA PRO A 600 47.73 4.57 6.47
C PRO A 600 48.35 3.24 6.89
N GLY A 601 48.44 2.28 5.96
CA GLY A 601 49.01 0.95 6.19
C GLY A 601 48.00 -0.16 6.50
N PHE A 602 46.71 0.15 6.61
CA PHE A 602 45.64 -0.85 6.69
C PHE A 602 45.00 -1.06 5.31
N PRO A 603 45.33 -2.16 4.58
CA PRO A 603 44.72 -2.43 3.29
C PRO A 603 43.27 -2.90 3.49
N PHE A 604 42.32 -2.11 3.01
CA PHE A 604 40.93 -2.52 2.88
C PHE A 604 40.83 -3.71 1.91
N ARG A 605 40.32 -4.85 2.39
CA ARG A 605 40.17 -6.08 1.59
C ARG A 605 38.73 -6.29 1.14
N GLU A 606 37.82 -6.27 2.09
CA GLU A 606 36.38 -6.45 1.88
C GLU A 606 35.61 -5.78 3.02
N LEU A 607 34.32 -5.55 2.80
CA LEU A 607 33.39 -5.09 3.82
C LEU A 607 32.46 -6.24 4.18
N GLU A 608 32.61 -6.75 5.40
CA GLU A 608 31.68 -7.70 6.00
C GLU A 608 30.79 -6.96 7.00
N VAL A 609 29.47 -7.07 6.84
CA VAL A 609 28.52 -6.53 7.82
C VAL A 609 28.43 -7.53 8.97
N LEU A 610 29.24 -7.31 10.01
CA LEU A 610 29.30 -8.19 11.18
C LEU A 610 28.03 -8.13 12.04
N GLU A 611 27.42 -6.94 12.12
CA GLU A 611 26.18 -6.69 12.85
C GLU A 611 25.46 -5.51 12.19
N ARG A 612 24.14 -5.58 12.05
CA ARG A 612 23.30 -4.41 11.73
C ARG A 612 22.82 -3.87 13.06
N GLY A 613 22.98 -2.57 13.30
CA GLY A 613 22.65 -1.95 14.59
C GLY A 613 21.25 -2.33 15.05
N ARG A 614 21.18 -2.81 16.29
CA ARG A 614 19.92 -3.08 17.01
C ARG A 614 19.23 -1.79 17.41
#